data_AF-A0A1V1NQP6-F1
#
_entry.id   AF-A0A1V1NQP6-F1
#
_cell.length_a   1.000
_cell.length_b   1.000
_cell.length_c   1.000
_cell.angle_alpha   90.00
_cell.angle_beta   90.00
_cell.angle_gamma   90.00
#
_symmetry.space_group_name_H-M   'P 1'
#
loop_
_entity.id
_entity.type
_entity.pdbx_description
1 polymer ?
#
loop_
_entity_poly.entity_id
_entity_poly.type
_entity_poly.pdbx_seq_one_letter_code
_entity_poly.pdbx_strand_id
1 'polypeptide(L)'
;NVDMSGSGSVSIENKGNIHIGKLKMNGGDVNLIVTGDVQIDELGGIAGDVTITVVGGNIIISNNDTGNVKLESGGPITAALESDSIELIANGDIVLDEADDVVITNIVQNKAGGNITITAGGNVTIEGPITLTEGGQFNITTGGVLTINNEIVSESGAITINASGLILSENADITSISGNITLNAGTGNLTMTGDTIIDAGSGIIDIDT
;
A
#
# COMPACT_ATOMS: atom_id res chain seq x y z
N ASN A 1 22.25 -9.16 10.82
CA ASN A 1 22.43 -7.75 11.24
C ASN A 1 23.56 -7.14 10.46
N VAL A 2 23.31 -5.97 9.86
CA VAL A 2 24.29 -5.17 9.10
C VAL A 2 24.21 -3.74 9.63
N ASP A 3 25.35 -3.11 9.90
CA ASP A 3 25.44 -1.71 10.34
C ASP A 3 26.37 -0.95 9.39
N MET A 4 25.82 0.00 8.64
CA MET A 4 26.53 0.81 7.67
C MET A 4 26.76 2.22 8.24
N SER A 5 28.03 2.53 8.52
CA SER A 5 28.43 3.85 9.01
C SER A 5 28.56 4.91 7.91
N GLY A 6 28.67 4.50 6.65
CA GLY A 6 28.72 5.38 5.48
C GLY A 6 27.45 5.28 4.61
N SER A 7 27.26 6.21 3.69
CA SER A 7 26.09 6.35 2.82
C SER A 7 26.09 5.42 1.60
N GLY A 8 26.67 4.22 1.73
CA GLY A 8 26.75 3.25 0.64
C GLY A 8 25.43 2.50 0.48
N SER A 9 25.12 2.08 -0.75
CA SER A 9 23.95 1.24 -1.02
C SER A 9 24.19 -0.22 -0.65
N VAL A 10 23.10 -0.93 -0.31
CA VAL A 10 23.06 -2.39 -0.21
C VAL A 10 22.47 -2.95 -1.49
N SER A 11 23.12 -3.97 -2.04
CA SER A 11 22.57 -4.74 -3.15
C SER A 11 22.78 -6.23 -2.91
N ILE A 12 21.69 -7.00 -2.90
CA ILE A 12 21.73 -8.44 -2.65
C ILE A 12 20.94 -9.17 -3.74
N GLU A 13 21.58 -10.14 -4.36
CA GLU A 13 20.92 -11.15 -5.21
C GLU A 13 20.97 -12.50 -4.51
N ASN A 14 19.81 -13.13 -4.29
CA ASN A 14 19.73 -14.40 -3.56
C ASN A 14 18.72 -15.37 -4.17
N LYS A 15 19.07 -16.66 -4.21
CA LYS A 15 18.23 -17.73 -4.77
C LYS A 15 17.38 -18.50 -3.74
N GLY A 16 17.39 -18.08 -2.49
CA GLY A 16 16.64 -18.66 -1.39
C GLY A 16 16.01 -17.56 -0.57
N ASN A 17 15.69 -17.86 0.69
CA ASN A 17 15.10 -16.90 1.59
C ASN A 17 16.18 -15.97 2.17
N ILE A 18 15.81 -14.71 2.37
CA ILE A 18 16.60 -13.73 3.12
C ILE A 18 15.85 -13.37 4.39
N HIS A 19 16.57 -13.44 5.51
CA HIS A 19 16.13 -12.80 6.75
C HIS A 19 17.18 -11.78 7.19
N ILE A 20 16.76 -10.51 7.27
CA ILE A 20 17.55 -9.40 7.80
C ILE A 20 16.93 -8.99 9.12
N GLY A 21 17.54 -9.41 10.23
CA GLY A 21 17.06 -9.01 11.56
C GLY A 21 17.18 -7.49 11.79
N LYS A 22 18.29 -6.89 11.35
CA LYS A 22 18.46 -5.43 11.34
C LYS A 22 19.39 -5.02 10.22
N LEU A 23 18.97 -4.07 9.41
CA LEU A 23 19.84 -3.35 8.47
C LEU A 23 19.80 -1.87 8.84
N LYS A 24 20.90 -1.39 9.43
CA LYS A 24 21.05 0.02 9.80
C LYS A 24 21.79 0.77 8.70
N MET A 25 21.13 1.72 8.09
CA MET A 25 21.64 2.57 7.00
C MET A 25 21.98 3.97 7.51
N ASN A 26 22.86 4.67 6.78
CA ASN A 26 23.22 6.07 7.00
C ASN A 26 23.24 6.82 5.66
N GLY A 27 22.16 6.66 4.90
CA GLY A 27 22.03 7.01 3.49
C GLY A 27 22.31 5.83 2.55
N GLY A 28 22.07 6.04 1.25
CA GLY A 28 22.22 5.03 0.20
C GLY A 28 20.98 4.12 0.07
N ASP A 29 20.86 3.47 -1.08
CA ASP A 29 19.66 2.71 -1.44
C ASP A 29 19.76 1.25 -1.00
N VAL A 30 18.61 0.59 -0.89
CA VAL A 30 18.51 -0.84 -0.60
C VAL A 30 17.87 -1.53 -1.79
N ASN A 31 18.62 -2.44 -2.44
CA ASN A 31 18.17 -3.17 -3.61
C ASN A 31 18.28 -4.69 -3.36
N LEU A 32 17.14 -5.39 -3.33
CA LEU A 32 17.10 -6.84 -3.13
C LEU A 32 16.42 -7.52 -4.31
N ILE A 33 17.07 -8.54 -4.87
CA ILE A 33 16.48 -9.43 -5.87
C ILE A 33 16.55 -10.85 -5.32
N VAL A 34 15.41 -11.42 -4.98
CA VAL A 34 15.31 -12.67 -4.21
C VAL A 34 14.32 -13.61 -4.86
N THR A 35 14.64 -14.90 -4.97
CA THR A 35 13.67 -15.87 -5.50
C THR A 35 12.77 -16.48 -4.42
N GLY A 36 13.29 -16.61 -3.19
CA GLY A 36 12.53 -17.02 -2.01
C GLY A 36 11.96 -15.85 -1.23
N ASP A 37 11.57 -16.07 0.03
CA ASP A 37 10.98 -15.04 0.87
C ASP A 37 12.00 -13.97 1.31
N VAL A 38 11.52 -12.75 1.52
CA VAL A 38 12.25 -11.68 2.20
C VAL A 38 11.54 -11.32 3.49
N GLN A 39 12.27 -11.43 4.60
CA GLN A 39 11.86 -10.89 5.88
C GLN A 39 12.88 -9.86 6.35
N ILE A 40 12.40 -8.66 6.70
CA ILE A 40 13.21 -7.61 7.32
C ILE A 40 12.51 -7.15 8.59
N ASP A 41 13.13 -7.41 9.75
CA ASP A 41 12.50 -7.07 11.02
C ASP A 41 12.65 -5.57 11.33
N GLU A 42 13.79 -4.99 10.97
CA GLU A 42 14.06 -3.56 11.15
C GLU A 42 15.01 -3.05 10.06
N LEU A 43 14.55 -2.05 9.33
CA LEU A 43 15.39 -1.13 8.57
C LEU A 43 15.49 0.16 9.38
N GLY A 44 16.65 0.39 9.96
CA GLY A 44 16.88 1.50 10.87
C GLY A 44 17.84 2.54 10.30
N GLY A 45 17.79 3.75 10.84
CA GLY A 45 18.53 4.88 10.28
C GLY A 45 17.79 5.45 9.07
N ILE A 46 18.51 6.16 8.19
CA ILE A 46 17.90 6.84 7.04
C ILE A 46 18.33 6.07 5.79
N ALA A 47 17.52 5.12 5.32
CA ALA A 47 17.76 4.57 3.99
C ALA A 47 17.29 5.57 2.92
N GLY A 48 17.92 5.54 1.74
CA GLY A 48 17.38 6.18 0.55
C GLY A 48 16.18 5.42 0.02
N ASP A 49 16.16 5.14 -1.28
CA ASP A 49 15.08 4.35 -1.87
C ASP A 49 15.26 2.86 -1.55
N VAL A 50 14.14 2.17 -1.35
CA VAL A 50 14.12 0.72 -1.12
C VAL A 50 13.37 0.04 -2.26
N THR A 51 14.09 -0.79 -3.01
CA THR A 51 13.53 -1.64 -4.06
C THR A 51 13.74 -3.11 -3.71
N ILE A 52 12.65 -3.87 -3.58
CA ILE A 52 12.69 -5.30 -3.30
C ILE A 52 11.85 -6.03 -4.33
N THR A 53 12.49 -6.94 -5.06
CA THR A 53 11.83 -7.85 -6.00
C THR A 53 11.97 -9.28 -5.50
N VAL A 54 10.83 -9.90 -5.19
CA VAL A 54 10.69 -11.30 -4.79
C VAL A 54 9.92 -12.06 -5.86
N VAL A 55 10.56 -13.04 -6.51
CA VAL A 55 9.96 -13.71 -7.68
C VAL A 55 8.82 -14.67 -7.33
N GLY A 56 8.93 -15.44 -6.24
CA GLY A 56 7.94 -16.47 -5.88
C GLY A 56 7.61 -16.58 -4.40
N GLY A 57 8.29 -15.82 -3.54
CA GLY A 57 8.06 -15.78 -2.10
C GLY A 57 7.25 -14.57 -1.67
N ASN A 58 7.25 -14.33 -0.37
CA ASN A 58 6.55 -13.22 0.26
C ASN A 58 7.54 -12.10 0.62
N ILE A 59 7.03 -10.88 0.81
CA ILE A 59 7.77 -9.79 1.45
C ILE A 59 7.13 -9.48 2.80
N ILE A 60 7.93 -9.52 3.87
CA ILE A 60 7.54 -9.11 5.21
C ILE A 60 8.54 -8.05 5.70
N ILE A 61 8.05 -6.84 5.99
CA ILE A 61 8.84 -5.74 6.58
C ILE A 61 8.11 -5.29 7.83
N SER A 62 8.77 -5.32 8.99
CA SER A 62 8.10 -5.00 10.26
C SER A 62 8.32 -3.58 10.78
N ASN A 63 9.34 -2.89 10.29
CA ASN A 63 9.57 -1.47 10.55
C ASN A 63 10.63 -0.94 9.57
N ASN A 64 10.38 0.22 8.98
CA ASN A 64 11.26 0.82 8.00
C ASN A 64 11.15 2.34 8.02
N ASP A 65 12.26 3.05 7.97
CA ASP A 65 12.36 4.51 7.86
C ASP A 65 13.18 4.81 6.59
N THR A 66 12.50 5.29 5.54
CA THR A 66 13.07 5.36 4.19
C THR A 66 12.52 6.49 3.36
N GLY A 67 13.18 6.75 2.22
CA GLY A 67 12.58 7.53 1.14
C GLY A 67 11.46 6.75 0.43
N ASN A 68 11.61 6.53 -0.87
CA ASN A 68 10.57 5.87 -1.66
C ASN A 68 10.71 4.34 -1.58
N VAL A 69 9.57 3.65 -1.54
CA VAL A 69 9.52 2.18 -1.46
C VAL A 69 8.84 1.59 -2.68
N LYS A 70 9.51 0.62 -3.31
CA LYS A 70 8.96 -0.24 -4.35
C LYS A 70 9.11 -1.71 -3.95
N LEU A 71 7.98 -2.39 -3.77
CA LEU A 71 7.95 -3.82 -3.43
C LEU A 71 7.20 -4.60 -4.51
N GLU A 72 7.88 -5.59 -5.09
CA GLU A 72 7.29 -6.53 -6.04
C GLU A 72 7.44 -7.95 -5.50
N SER A 73 6.32 -8.69 -5.36
CA SER A 73 6.27 -9.99 -4.71
C SER A 73 5.47 -11.01 -5.52
N GLY A 74 6.05 -12.20 -5.69
CA GLY A 74 5.39 -13.39 -6.22
C GLY A 74 4.36 -14.01 -5.26
N GLY A 75 4.27 -13.52 -4.03
CA GLY A 75 3.28 -13.86 -3.03
C GLY A 75 2.71 -12.61 -2.35
N PRO A 76 2.18 -12.72 -1.12
CA PRO A 76 1.72 -11.57 -0.35
C PRO A 76 2.82 -10.57 0.00
N ILE A 77 2.38 -9.35 0.30
CA ILE A 77 3.20 -8.29 0.91
C ILE A 77 2.56 -7.93 2.26
N THR A 78 3.38 -7.91 3.31
CA THR A 78 3.01 -7.34 4.62
C THR A 78 4.12 -6.40 5.05
N ALA A 79 3.86 -5.11 5.03
CA ALA A 79 4.88 -4.09 5.27
C ALA A 79 4.39 -3.07 6.29
N ALA A 80 5.20 -2.82 7.32
CA ALA A 80 5.11 -1.64 8.17
C ALA A 80 6.25 -0.69 7.80
N LEU A 81 5.90 0.51 7.36
CA LEU A 81 6.78 1.46 6.69
C LEU A 81 6.59 2.89 7.24
N GLU A 82 7.62 3.70 7.02
CA GLU A 82 7.63 5.15 6.99
C GLU A 82 8.33 5.50 5.66
N SER A 83 7.59 6.10 4.74
CA SER A 83 8.01 6.29 3.36
C SER A 83 7.31 7.49 2.71
N ASP A 84 8.08 8.28 1.95
CA ASP A 84 7.54 9.40 1.18
C ASP A 84 6.51 8.93 0.13
N SER A 85 6.84 7.84 -0.57
CA SER A 85 5.96 7.24 -1.57
C SER A 85 6.12 5.74 -1.70
N ILE A 86 5.04 5.08 -2.13
CA ILE A 86 4.94 3.63 -2.18
C ILE A 86 4.42 3.15 -3.54
N GLU A 87 5.05 2.10 -4.06
CA GLU A 87 4.56 1.23 -5.13
C GLU A 87 4.57 -0.24 -4.66
N LEU A 88 3.42 -0.91 -4.70
CA LEU A 88 3.29 -2.32 -4.30
C LEU A 88 2.72 -3.17 -5.44
N ILE A 89 3.39 -4.28 -5.75
CA ILE A 89 2.92 -5.26 -6.73
C ILE A 89 2.98 -6.64 -6.09
N ALA A 90 1.85 -7.30 -5.90
CA ALA A 90 1.79 -8.60 -5.22
C ALA A 90 0.95 -9.62 -6.00
N ASN A 91 1.43 -10.86 -6.09
CA ASN A 91 0.62 -12.03 -6.46
C ASN A 91 -0.03 -12.68 -5.21
N GLY A 92 -0.39 -11.87 -4.22
CA GLY A 92 -0.98 -12.26 -2.95
C GLY A 92 -1.70 -11.09 -2.30
N ASP A 93 -2.13 -11.24 -1.06
CA ASP A 93 -2.78 -10.14 -0.35
C ASP A 93 -1.74 -9.05 -0.03
N ILE A 94 -2.19 -7.79 0.05
CA ILE A 94 -1.36 -6.65 0.42
C ILE A 94 -1.86 -6.11 1.75
N VAL A 95 -0.96 -6.03 2.73
CA VAL A 95 -1.17 -5.38 4.01
C VAL A 95 -0.08 -4.34 4.20
N LEU A 96 -0.48 -3.08 4.30
CA LEU A 96 0.40 -1.94 4.52
C LEU A 96 0.01 -1.23 5.83
N ASP A 97 0.99 -0.99 6.68
CA ASP A 97 0.88 -0.13 7.86
C ASP A 97 1.90 1.00 7.71
N GLU A 98 1.42 2.22 7.51
CA GLU A 98 2.24 3.41 7.28
C GLU A 98 2.17 4.33 8.51
N ALA A 99 3.32 4.80 8.98
CA ALA A 99 3.37 5.56 10.22
C ALA A 99 2.80 6.99 10.11
N ASP A 100 2.94 7.65 8.96
CA ASP A 100 2.63 9.07 8.78
C ASP A 100 1.97 9.38 7.42
N ASP A 101 2.40 10.45 6.74
CA ASP A 101 1.85 10.93 5.48
C ASP A 101 2.51 10.20 4.31
N VAL A 102 1.71 9.64 3.39
CA VAL A 102 2.28 8.89 2.25
C VAL A 102 1.57 9.16 0.93
N VAL A 103 2.34 9.08 -0.16
CA VAL A 103 1.83 9.03 -1.53
C VAL A 103 1.89 7.60 -2.07
N ILE A 104 0.74 7.01 -2.30
CA ILE A 104 0.61 5.71 -2.97
C ILE A 104 0.52 5.95 -4.47
N THR A 105 1.64 5.69 -5.15
CA THR A 105 1.77 5.91 -6.59
C THR A 105 1.09 4.83 -7.41
N ASN A 106 1.15 3.57 -6.94
CA ASN A 106 0.57 2.42 -7.62
C ASN A 106 0.41 1.22 -6.67
N ILE A 107 -0.72 0.52 -6.75
CA ILE A 107 -0.91 -0.77 -6.08
C ILE A 107 -1.51 -1.76 -7.08
N VAL A 108 -0.83 -2.87 -7.28
CA VAL A 108 -1.29 -3.97 -8.13
C VAL A 108 -1.38 -5.24 -7.31
N GLN A 109 -2.59 -5.77 -7.20
CA GLN A 109 -2.87 -7.04 -6.55
C GLN A 109 -3.36 -8.03 -7.62
N ASN A 110 -2.55 -9.06 -7.90
CA ASN A 110 -2.74 -9.96 -9.04
C ASN A 110 -3.41 -11.30 -8.69
N LYS A 111 -3.58 -11.62 -7.40
CA LYS A 111 -4.23 -12.87 -6.98
C LYS A 111 -5.74 -12.64 -6.95
N ALA A 112 -6.47 -13.42 -7.75
CA ALA A 112 -7.92 -13.42 -7.74
C ALA A 112 -8.49 -13.57 -6.31
N GLY A 113 -9.42 -12.68 -5.95
CA GLY A 113 -10.00 -12.63 -4.61
C GLY A 113 -9.04 -12.18 -3.50
N GLY A 114 -7.85 -11.69 -3.83
CA GLY A 114 -6.91 -11.17 -2.85
C GLY A 114 -7.27 -9.76 -2.39
N ASN A 115 -6.88 -9.45 -1.15
CA ASN A 115 -7.29 -8.22 -0.49
C ASN A 115 -6.17 -7.18 -0.48
N ILE A 116 -6.56 -5.92 -0.41
CA ILE A 116 -5.68 -4.79 -0.11
C ILE A 116 -6.18 -4.17 1.20
N THR A 117 -5.31 -4.13 2.20
CA THR A 117 -5.57 -3.49 3.50
C THR A 117 -4.48 -2.48 3.78
N ILE A 118 -4.85 -1.21 3.96
CA ILE A 118 -3.92 -0.12 4.23
C ILE A 118 -4.34 0.58 5.52
N THR A 119 -3.40 0.74 6.44
CA THR A 119 -3.53 1.64 7.58
C THR A 119 -2.45 2.70 7.44
N ALA A 120 -2.80 3.97 7.62
CA ALA A 120 -1.83 5.05 7.64
C ALA A 120 -2.09 5.97 8.83
N GLY A 121 -1.05 6.39 9.54
CA GLY A 121 -1.16 7.31 10.67
C GLY A 121 -1.50 8.74 10.26
N GLY A 122 -1.07 9.16 9.06
CA GLY A 122 -1.25 10.50 8.53
C GLY A 122 -2.21 10.59 7.34
N ASN A 123 -1.96 11.57 6.49
CA ASN A 123 -2.67 11.79 5.23
C ASN A 123 -2.22 10.76 4.19
N VAL A 124 -3.14 10.35 3.31
CA VAL A 124 -2.79 9.47 2.19
C VAL A 124 -3.26 10.10 0.90
N THR A 125 -2.39 10.07 -0.11
CA THR A 125 -2.79 10.38 -1.50
C THR A 125 -2.63 9.13 -2.35
N ILE A 126 -3.71 8.68 -3.00
CA ILE A 126 -3.69 7.58 -3.96
C ILE A 126 -3.73 8.17 -5.37
N GLU A 127 -2.63 8.00 -6.11
CA GLU A 127 -2.47 8.52 -7.48
C GLU A 127 -2.81 7.49 -8.55
N GLY A 128 -2.50 6.21 -8.28
CA GLY A 128 -2.75 5.10 -9.20
C GLY A 128 -4.14 4.49 -9.05
N PRO A 129 -4.70 3.87 -10.10
CA PRO A 129 -5.95 3.13 -10.00
C PRO A 129 -5.78 1.88 -9.12
N ILE A 130 -6.86 1.44 -8.49
CA ILE A 130 -6.92 0.18 -7.75
C ILE A 130 -7.97 -0.71 -8.40
N THR A 131 -7.56 -1.88 -8.87
CA THR A 131 -8.47 -2.87 -9.46
C THR A 131 -8.40 -4.17 -8.68
N LEU A 132 -9.56 -4.64 -8.22
CA LEU A 132 -9.74 -5.89 -7.50
C LEU A 132 -10.62 -6.83 -8.34
N THR A 133 -10.20 -8.09 -8.42
CA THR A 133 -10.92 -9.12 -9.18
C THR A 133 -11.61 -10.10 -8.24
N GLU A 134 -12.68 -10.75 -8.73
CA GLU A 134 -13.52 -11.64 -7.95
C GLU A 134 -14.01 -10.99 -6.64
N GLY A 135 -13.77 -11.61 -5.49
CA GLY A 135 -14.18 -11.15 -4.16
C GLY A 135 -13.15 -10.32 -3.41
N GLY A 136 -12.11 -9.81 -4.09
CA GLY A 136 -11.03 -9.05 -3.46
C GLY A 136 -11.53 -7.75 -2.84
N GLN A 137 -11.20 -7.49 -1.58
CA GLN A 137 -11.67 -6.33 -0.83
C GLN A 137 -10.61 -5.22 -0.77
N PHE A 138 -11.07 -3.97 -0.81
CA PHE A 138 -10.26 -2.80 -0.52
C PHE A 138 -10.66 -2.26 0.85
N ASN A 139 -9.71 -2.19 1.78
CA ASN A 139 -9.91 -1.55 3.08
C ASN A 139 -8.78 -0.55 3.31
N ILE A 140 -9.13 0.71 3.51
CA ILE A 140 -8.17 1.74 3.91
C ILE A 140 -8.66 2.48 5.15
N THR A 141 -7.76 2.67 6.11
CA THR A 141 -7.97 3.51 7.29
C THR A 141 -6.83 4.50 7.39
N THR A 142 -7.15 5.79 7.44
CA THR A 142 -6.15 6.85 7.57
C THR A 142 -6.44 7.69 8.81
N GLY A 143 -5.39 8.12 9.52
CA GLY A 143 -5.51 9.06 10.62
C GLY A 143 -5.78 10.49 10.16
N GLY A 144 -5.35 10.83 8.94
CA GLY A 144 -5.52 12.13 8.30
C GLY A 144 -6.60 12.16 7.21
N VAL A 145 -6.41 13.06 6.24
CA VAL A 145 -7.25 13.16 5.04
C VAL A 145 -6.79 12.12 4.03
N LEU A 146 -7.74 11.38 3.46
CA LEU A 146 -7.51 10.54 2.29
C LEU A 146 -7.90 11.31 1.03
N THR A 147 -6.97 11.45 0.10
CA THR A 147 -7.21 11.96 -1.26
C THR A 147 -7.09 10.81 -2.26
N ILE A 148 -8.11 10.60 -3.07
CA ILE A 148 -8.11 9.61 -4.14
C ILE A 148 -8.15 10.39 -5.45
N ASN A 149 -7.15 10.16 -6.30
CA ASN A 149 -7.02 10.83 -7.60
C ASN A 149 -7.41 9.95 -8.79
N ASN A 150 -7.71 8.67 -8.55
CA ASN A 150 -7.99 7.70 -9.61
C ASN A 150 -9.03 6.67 -9.17
N GLU A 151 -9.50 5.85 -10.11
CA GLU A 151 -10.59 4.92 -9.87
C GLU A 151 -10.22 3.81 -8.89
N ILE A 152 -11.20 3.38 -8.10
CA ILE A 152 -11.16 2.15 -7.31
C ILE A 152 -12.29 1.24 -7.79
N VAL A 153 -11.94 0.10 -8.36
CA VAL A 153 -12.87 -0.85 -8.96
C VAL A 153 -12.74 -2.21 -8.28
N SER A 154 -13.86 -2.79 -7.87
CA SER A 154 -13.96 -4.19 -7.46
C SER A 154 -15.07 -4.90 -8.24
N GLU A 155 -14.89 -6.18 -8.57
CA GLU A 155 -15.97 -6.97 -9.13
C GLU A 155 -17.05 -7.23 -8.07
N SER A 156 -16.73 -7.97 -7.01
CA SER A 156 -17.72 -8.35 -5.98
C SER A 156 -17.28 -8.08 -4.55
N GLY A 157 -16.04 -7.64 -4.36
CA GLY A 157 -15.53 -7.32 -3.03
C GLY A 157 -16.01 -5.96 -2.53
N ALA A 158 -16.08 -5.84 -1.20
CA ALA A 158 -16.41 -4.59 -0.55
C ALA A 158 -15.26 -3.58 -0.67
N ILE A 159 -15.64 -2.31 -0.75
CA ILE A 159 -14.74 -1.16 -0.68
C ILE A 159 -15.07 -0.40 0.60
N THR A 160 -14.14 -0.36 1.55
CA THR A 160 -14.31 0.32 2.83
C THR A 160 -13.23 1.37 2.99
N ILE A 161 -13.63 2.63 3.13
CA ILE A 161 -12.75 3.77 3.30
C ILE A 161 -13.09 4.45 4.63
N ASN A 162 -12.12 4.56 5.52
CA ASN A 162 -12.22 5.34 6.76
C ASN A 162 -11.09 6.37 6.82
N ALA A 163 -11.44 7.64 7.01
CA ALA A 163 -10.48 8.73 7.09
C ALA A 163 -10.98 9.83 8.04
N SER A 164 -10.13 10.79 8.38
CA SER A 164 -10.51 12.03 9.07
C SER A 164 -10.93 13.15 8.10
N GLY A 165 -11.23 12.78 6.86
CA GLY A 165 -11.67 13.61 5.75
C GLY A 165 -11.41 12.86 4.44
N LEU A 166 -12.29 13.00 3.47
CA LEU A 166 -12.20 12.26 2.20
C LEU A 166 -12.34 13.23 1.03
N ILE A 167 -11.37 13.18 0.11
CA ILE A 167 -11.38 13.95 -1.14
C ILE A 167 -11.35 12.97 -2.29
N LEU A 168 -12.40 12.97 -3.10
CA LEU A 168 -12.49 12.23 -4.36
C LEU A 168 -12.33 13.23 -5.50
N SER A 169 -11.22 13.14 -6.22
CA SER A 169 -10.93 14.00 -7.38
C SER A 169 -11.82 13.68 -8.59
N GLU A 170 -11.67 14.43 -9.68
CA GLU A 170 -12.50 14.30 -10.88
C GLU A 170 -12.42 12.92 -11.58
N ASN A 171 -11.39 12.13 -11.29
CA ASN A 171 -11.20 10.78 -11.82
C ASN A 171 -11.38 9.68 -10.77
N ALA A 172 -11.84 10.03 -9.56
CA ALA A 172 -11.88 9.15 -8.40
C ALA A 172 -13.20 8.35 -8.31
N ASP A 173 -13.62 7.74 -9.40
CA ASP A 173 -14.80 6.89 -9.40
C ASP A 173 -14.58 5.67 -8.51
N ILE A 174 -15.59 5.32 -7.72
CA ILE A 174 -15.54 4.15 -6.83
C ILE A 174 -16.66 3.20 -7.23
N THR A 175 -16.28 2.03 -7.75
CA THR A 175 -17.22 1.05 -8.28
C THR A 175 -17.03 -0.32 -7.63
N SER A 176 -18.13 -0.95 -7.21
CA SER A 176 -18.20 -2.39 -6.93
C SER A 176 -19.44 -2.96 -7.62
N ILE A 177 -19.36 -4.07 -8.35
CA ILE A 177 -20.55 -4.60 -9.08
C ILE A 177 -21.58 -5.18 -8.12
N SER A 178 -21.13 -5.80 -7.03
CA SER A 178 -22.02 -6.40 -6.03
C SER A 178 -21.57 -6.24 -4.58
N GLY A 179 -20.36 -5.75 -4.34
CA GLY A 179 -19.87 -5.47 -2.99
C GLY A 179 -20.43 -4.17 -2.44
N ASN A 180 -20.48 -4.05 -1.12
CA ASN A 180 -20.84 -2.78 -0.50
C ASN A 180 -19.71 -1.77 -0.65
N ILE A 181 -20.08 -0.49 -0.75
CA ILE A 181 -19.16 0.63 -0.66
C ILE A 181 -19.49 1.37 0.64
N THR A 182 -18.49 1.53 1.51
CA THR A 182 -18.60 2.31 2.74
C THR A 182 -17.59 3.43 2.71
N LEU A 183 -18.06 4.67 2.77
CA LEU A 183 -17.23 5.86 2.84
C LEU A 183 -17.46 6.56 4.19
N ASN A 184 -16.43 6.60 5.02
CA ASN A 184 -16.47 7.27 6.31
C ASN A 184 -15.42 8.39 6.34
N ALA A 185 -15.87 9.64 6.32
CA ALA A 185 -15.01 10.82 6.41
C ALA A 185 -14.71 11.25 7.86
N GLY A 186 -15.18 10.48 8.84
CA GLY A 186 -14.89 10.67 10.25
C GLY A 186 -15.43 12.00 10.76
N THR A 187 -14.54 12.87 11.25
CA THR A 187 -14.89 14.23 11.66
C THR A 187 -14.68 15.28 10.56
N GLY A 188 -14.17 14.86 9.40
CA GLY A 188 -13.90 15.72 8.25
C GLY A 188 -15.02 15.67 7.22
N ASN A 189 -14.84 16.41 6.12
CA ASN A 189 -15.82 16.43 5.04
C ASN A 189 -15.52 15.31 4.03
N LEU A 190 -16.58 14.75 3.43
CA LEU A 190 -16.51 14.11 2.12
C LEU A 190 -16.64 15.20 1.03
N THR A 191 -15.58 15.38 0.23
CA THR A 191 -15.55 16.27 -0.92
C THR A 191 -15.44 15.43 -2.18
N MET A 192 -16.41 15.56 -3.09
CA MET A 192 -16.37 14.99 -4.43
C MET A 192 -16.21 16.14 -5.42
N THR A 193 -15.14 16.13 -6.21
CA THR A 193 -14.86 17.19 -7.18
C THR A 193 -15.21 16.72 -8.59
N GLY A 194 -15.90 17.56 -9.37
CA GLY A 194 -16.27 17.18 -10.73
C GLY A 194 -17.36 16.10 -10.76
N ASP A 195 -17.34 15.28 -11.81
CA ASP A 195 -18.36 14.25 -12.09
C ASP A 195 -18.01 12.89 -11.45
N THR A 196 -17.52 12.88 -10.19
CA THR A 196 -17.19 11.64 -9.47
C THR A 196 -18.44 10.77 -9.28
N ILE A 197 -18.31 9.47 -9.56
CA ILE A 197 -19.37 8.46 -9.42
C ILE A 197 -19.03 7.47 -8.29
N ILE A 198 -20.04 7.14 -7.49
CA ILE A 198 -19.99 6.01 -6.55
C ILE A 198 -21.08 5.01 -6.97
N ASP A 199 -20.70 3.80 -7.35
CA ASP A 199 -21.62 2.77 -7.84
C ASP A 199 -21.33 1.42 -7.18
N ALA A 200 -22.23 0.99 -6.27
CA ALA A 200 -22.14 -0.33 -5.64
C ALA A 200 -22.89 -1.41 -6.42
N GLY A 201 -23.43 -1.12 -7.61
CA GLY A 201 -24.20 -2.04 -8.43
C GLY A 201 -25.40 -2.63 -7.66
N SER A 202 -25.32 -3.90 -7.27
CA SER A 202 -26.34 -4.55 -6.42
C SER A 202 -26.08 -4.44 -4.91
N GLY A 203 -24.92 -3.95 -4.51
CA GLY A 203 -24.51 -3.72 -3.13
C GLY A 203 -25.14 -2.46 -2.52
N ILE A 204 -24.73 -2.16 -1.29
CA ILE A 204 -25.16 -0.97 -0.55
C ILE A 204 -24.06 0.09 -0.61
N ILE A 205 -24.46 1.34 -0.85
CA ILE A 205 -23.62 2.51 -0.58
C ILE A 205 -23.98 3.02 0.81
N ASP A 206 -23.01 3.02 1.71
CA ASP A 206 -23.08 3.61 3.05
C ASP A 206 -22.11 4.79 3.14
N ILE A 207 -22.60 5.93 3.60
CA ILE A 207 -21.83 7.17 3.69
C ILE A 207 -22.03 7.74 5.09
N ASP A 208 -20.95 7.81 5.85
CA ASP A 208 -20.87 8.44 7.16
C ASP A 208 -19.94 9.67 7.06
N THR A 209 -20.47 10.84 7.41
CA THR A 209 -19.81 12.15 7.24
C THR A 209 -20.08 13.06 8.42
#